data_AF-A0A258BWW7-F1
#
_entry.id   AF-A0A258BWW7-F1
#
_cell.length_a   1.000
_cell.length_b   1.000
_cell.length_c   1.000
_cell.angle_alpha   90.00
_cell.angle_beta   90.00
_cell.angle_gamma   90.00
#
_symmetry.space_group_name_H-M   'P 1'
#
loop_
_entity.id
_entity.type
_entity.pdbx_description
1 polymer ?
#
loop_
_entity_poly.entity_id
_entity_poly.type
_entity_poly.pdbx_seq_one_letter_code
_entity_poly.pdbx_strand_id
1 'polypeptide(L)'
;MTFSPAPAQGSIAGSHLRDFPGAPPLESWQPDRHAALARLAAFAPHAGHHYARTRNFDFGPQSRCNISALSPWLRHRTILEEEVLTATLQHHTPEAADAFIREVFWRGYFKGWLQHNPEVWRRYKEALAR
;
A
#
# COMPACT_ATOMS: atom_id res chain seq x y z
N MET A 1 -13.15 -41.19 20.66
CA MET A 1 -13.81 -39.88 20.85
C MET A 1 -14.08 -39.31 19.47
N THR A 2 -15.36 -39.21 19.16
CA THR A 2 -15.95 -38.91 17.85
C THR A 2 -15.89 -37.40 17.57
N PHE A 3 -15.37 -37.01 16.42
CA PHE A 3 -15.58 -35.67 15.86
C PHE A 3 -17.03 -35.59 15.36
N SER A 4 -17.78 -34.62 15.87
CA SER A 4 -19.09 -34.23 15.33
C SER A 4 -18.92 -32.93 14.52
N PRO A 5 -19.50 -32.82 13.31
CA PRO A 5 -19.30 -31.68 12.42
C PRO A 5 -20.26 -30.52 12.75
N ALA A 6 -19.81 -29.29 12.50
CA ALA A 6 -20.65 -28.08 12.46
C ALA A 6 -20.98 -27.70 10.99
N PRO A 7 -22.10 -27.02 10.74
CA PRO A 7 -22.96 -27.28 9.59
C PRO A 7 -22.51 -26.60 8.29
N ALA A 8 -22.99 -27.15 7.18
CA ALA A 8 -22.82 -26.59 5.85
C ALA A 8 -23.89 -25.52 5.54
N GLN A 9 -23.39 -24.43 4.93
CA GLN A 9 -24.06 -23.47 4.04
C GLN A 9 -24.91 -22.34 4.67
N GLY A 10 -24.36 -21.13 4.56
CA GLY A 10 -25.11 -19.91 4.33
C GLY A 10 -24.34 -19.08 3.31
N SER A 11 -24.71 -19.17 2.04
CA SER A 11 -24.23 -18.27 1.00
C SER A 11 -24.61 -16.85 1.40
N ILE A 12 -23.63 -16.04 1.80
CA ILE A 12 -23.79 -14.59 1.83
C ILE A 12 -23.31 -14.06 0.48
N ALA A 13 -24.00 -14.50 -0.57
CA ALA A 13 -24.18 -13.68 -1.77
C ALA A 13 -25.08 -12.50 -1.36
N GLY A 14 -24.47 -11.55 -0.66
CA GLY A 14 -25.10 -10.34 -0.14
C GLY A 14 -24.25 -9.16 -0.55
N SER A 15 -24.67 -8.54 -1.65
CA SER A 15 -24.25 -7.27 -2.25
C SER A 15 -23.92 -6.13 -1.25
N HIS A 16 -22.77 -6.19 -0.60
CA HIS A 16 -22.24 -5.06 0.18
C HIS A 16 -20.74 -4.83 -0.01
N LEU A 17 -20.16 -5.32 -1.11
CA LEU A 17 -18.98 -4.67 -1.68
C LEU A 17 -19.47 -3.34 -2.22
N ARG A 18 -19.32 -2.28 -1.41
CA ARG A 18 -19.49 -0.92 -1.91
C ARG A 18 -18.48 -0.77 -3.04
N ASP A 19 -18.97 -0.72 -4.28
CA ASP A 19 -18.25 -0.09 -5.37
C ASP A 19 -17.91 1.32 -4.89
N PHE A 20 -16.63 1.54 -4.58
CA PHE A 20 -16.13 2.85 -4.18
C PHE A 20 -15.64 3.55 -5.45
N PRO A 21 -16.37 4.55 -5.97
CA PRO A 21 -15.89 5.32 -7.10
C PRO A 21 -14.76 6.21 -6.62
N GLY A 22 -13.54 5.99 -7.10
CA GLY A 22 -12.46 6.97 -6.89
C GLY A 22 -11.05 6.46 -7.13
N ALA A 23 -10.71 5.24 -6.70
CA ALA A 23 -9.38 4.69 -6.92
C ALA A 23 -9.37 3.84 -8.19
N PRO A 24 -8.61 4.20 -9.25
CA PRO A 24 -8.53 3.38 -10.44
C PRO A 24 -8.01 1.97 -10.09
N PRO A 25 -8.47 0.92 -10.79
CA PRO A 25 -7.90 -0.42 -10.70
C PRO A 25 -6.38 -0.36 -10.91
N LEU A 26 -5.63 -1.29 -10.30
CA LEU A 26 -4.16 -1.34 -10.40
C LEU A 26 -3.63 -1.72 -11.80
N GLU A 27 -4.48 -1.73 -12.82
CA GLU A 27 -4.29 -2.49 -14.06
C GLU A 27 -3.57 -1.74 -15.19
N SER A 28 -3.04 -0.54 -14.97
CA SER A 28 -2.11 0.04 -15.94
C SER A 28 -1.09 0.95 -15.26
N TRP A 29 -0.02 0.36 -14.71
CA TRP A 29 1.13 1.17 -14.37
C TRP A 29 1.69 1.80 -15.66
N GLN A 30 1.79 3.12 -15.67
CA GLN A 30 2.51 3.87 -16.68
C GLN A 30 3.73 4.53 -16.03
N PRO A 31 4.96 4.39 -16.60
CA PRO A 31 6.20 4.90 -16.03
C PRO A 31 6.34 6.43 -16.03
N ASP A 32 5.26 7.19 -16.13
CA ASP A 32 5.30 8.64 -16.21
C ASP A 32 4.82 9.31 -14.92
N ARG A 33 5.13 10.60 -14.83
CA ARG A 33 4.84 11.42 -13.66
C ARG A 33 3.37 11.82 -13.57
N HIS A 34 2.68 11.95 -14.70
CA HIS A 34 1.26 12.32 -14.71
C HIS A 34 0.42 11.19 -14.10
N ALA A 35 0.66 9.95 -14.50
CA ALA A 35 0.01 8.77 -13.92
C ALA A 35 0.29 8.63 -12.41
N ALA A 36 1.52 8.92 -11.98
CA ALA A 36 1.89 8.92 -10.57
C ALA A 36 1.08 9.94 -9.74
N LEU A 37 0.99 11.18 -10.23
CA LEU A 37 0.26 12.25 -9.56
C LEU A 37 -1.25 12.00 -9.57
N ALA A 38 -1.80 11.49 -10.67
CA ALA A 38 -3.20 11.09 -10.75
C ALA A 38 -3.54 9.99 -9.72
N ARG A 39 -2.66 8.98 -9.59
CA ARG A 39 -2.82 7.93 -8.58
C ARG A 39 -2.71 8.48 -7.16
N LEU A 40 -1.75 9.37 -6.90
CA LEU A 40 -1.59 10.02 -5.59
C LEU A 40 -2.84 10.83 -5.23
N ALA A 41 -3.34 11.67 -6.14
CA ALA A 41 -4.55 12.46 -5.93
C ALA A 41 -5.78 11.59 -5.66
N ALA A 42 -5.92 10.45 -6.35
CA ALA A 42 -7.01 9.51 -6.11
C ALA A 42 -6.91 8.82 -4.73
N PHE A 43 -5.70 8.59 -4.21
CA PHE A 43 -5.50 7.90 -2.95
C PHE A 43 -5.46 8.83 -1.72
N ALA A 44 -4.95 10.05 -1.85
CA ALA A 44 -4.67 10.93 -0.73
C ALA A 44 -5.87 11.18 0.21
N PRO A 45 -7.14 11.31 -0.27
CA PRO A 45 -8.32 11.43 0.61
C PRO A 45 -8.60 10.20 1.49
N HIS A 46 -8.00 9.05 1.18
CA HIS A 46 -8.19 7.78 1.87
C HIS A 46 -7.05 7.41 2.82
N ALA A 47 -5.98 8.22 2.86
CA ALA A 47 -4.74 7.94 3.59
C ALA A 47 -4.86 8.07 5.13
N GLY A 48 -5.99 8.58 5.63
CA GLY A 48 -6.27 8.71 7.06
C GLY A 48 -6.78 7.43 7.74
N HIS A 49 -7.85 7.56 8.54
CA HIS A 49 -8.43 6.44 9.29
C HIS A 49 -8.86 5.25 8.44
N HIS A 50 -9.30 5.48 7.20
CA HIS A 50 -9.67 4.41 6.28
C HIS A 50 -8.47 3.51 6.00
N TYR A 51 -7.34 4.08 5.58
CA TYR A 51 -6.08 3.37 5.41
C TYR A 51 -5.67 2.63 6.69
N ALA A 52 -5.67 3.31 7.83
CA ALA A 52 -5.25 2.71 9.11
C ALA A 52 -6.04 1.43 9.46
N ARG A 53 -7.35 1.40 9.18
CA ARG A 53 -8.24 0.26 9.47
C ARG A 53 -8.13 -0.87 8.46
N THR A 54 -7.77 -0.57 7.22
CA THR A 54 -7.91 -1.50 6.10
C THR A 54 -6.58 -1.98 5.50
N ARG A 55 -5.46 -1.33 5.84
CA ARG A 55 -4.12 -1.60 5.25
C ARG A 55 -3.62 -3.05 5.37
N ASN A 56 -4.10 -3.79 6.37
CA ASN A 56 -3.66 -5.18 6.64
C ASN A 56 -4.56 -6.24 5.99
N PHE A 57 -5.61 -5.83 5.29
CA PHE A 57 -6.54 -6.75 4.64
C PHE A 57 -6.25 -6.81 3.14
N ASP A 58 -6.27 -8.02 2.58
CA ASP A 58 -6.28 -8.23 1.13
C ASP A 58 -7.71 -8.53 0.70
N PHE A 59 -8.32 -7.60 -0.05
CA PHE A 59 -9.67 -7.77 -0.60
C PHE A 59 -9.66 -8.38 -2.00
N GLY A 60 -8.50 -8.87 -2.46
CA GLY A 60 -8.30 -9.45 -3.78
C GLY A 60 -7.88 -8.43 -4.84
N PRO A 61 -7.51 -8.90 -6.04
CA PRO A 61 -6.92 -8.04 -7.08
C PRO A 61 -7.87 -6.97 -7.62
N GLN A 62 -9.19 -7.20 -7.52
CA GLN A 62 -10.22 -6.27 -7.98
C GLN A 62 -10.51 -5.12 -6.99
N SER A 63 -10.07 -5.24 -5.73
CA SER A 63 -10.37 -4.25 -4.68
C SER A 63 -9.10 -3.90 -3.90
N ARG A 64 -8.35 -2.92 -4.42
CA ARG A 64 -7.08 -2.43 -3.84
C ARG A 64 -7.10 -0.94 -3.52
N CYS A 65 -8.27 -0.43 -3.15
CA CYS A 65 -8.45 0.98 -2.74
C CYS A 65 -7.90 1.28 -1.34
N ASN A 66 -7.63 0.23 -0.55
CA ASN A 66 -7.07 0.34 0.80
C ASN A 66 -5.55 0.62 0.84
N ILE A 67 -4.86 0.58 -0.31
CA ILE A 67 -3.42 0.86 -0.42
C ILE A 67 -3.13 1.89 -1.51
N SER A 68 -2.06 2.67 -1.33
CA SER A 68 -1.69 3.71 -2.30
C SER A 68 -1.24 3.14 -3.64
N ALA A 69 -0.58 1.99 -3.61
CA ALA A 69 0.09 1.38 -4.76
C ALA A 69 1.06 2.33 -5.49
N LEU A 70 1.67 3.27 -4.76
CA LEU A 70 2.61 4.25 -5.32
C LEU A 70 4.05 3.71 -5.47
N SER A 71 4.30 2.48 -5.03
CA SER A 71 5.65 1.89 -4.99
C SER A 71 6.38 1.87 -6.33
N PRO A 72 5.73 1.67 -7.51
CA PRO A 72 6.42 1.69 -8.79
C PRO A 72 7.05 3.06 -9.09
N TRP A 73 6.32 4.16 -8.86
CA TRP A 73 6.81 5.52 -9.12
C TRP A 73 7.81 6.00 -8.08
N LEU A 74 7.62 5.63 -6.80
CA LEU A 74 8.55 5.96 -5.73
C LEU A 74 9.90 5.25 -5.87
N ARG A 75 9.92 4.00 -6.38
CA ARG A 75 11.17 3.23 -6.61
C ARG A 75 12.10 3.96 -7.58
N HIS A 76 11.53 4.51 -8.63
CA HIS A 76 12.27 5.22 -9.67
C HIS A 76 12.38 6.73 -9.41
N ARG A 77 11.92 7.21 -8.24
CA ARG A 77 11.86 8.64 -7.90
C ARG A 77 11.11 9.49 -8.94
N THR A 78 10.14 8.91 -9.64
CA THR A 78 9.24 9.64 -10.55
C THR A 78 8.39 10.65 -9.77
N ILE A 79 8.03 10.28 -8.54
CA ILE A 79 7.55 11.17 -7.48
C ILE A 79 8.39 10.92 -6.22
N LEU A 80 8.47 11.92 -5.35
CA LEU A 80 9.21 11.86 -4.10
C LEU A 80 8.30 11.61 -2.89
N GLU A 81 8.89 11.10 -1.82
CA GLU A 81 8.21 10.92 -0.52
C GLU A 81 7.64 12.25 0.00
N GLU A 82 8.35 13.36 -0.19
CA GLU A 82 7.89 14.69 0.19
C GLU A 82 6.58 15.06 -0.51
N GLU A 83 6.48 14.81 -1.81
CA GLU A 83 5.25 15.09 -2.58
C GLU A 83 4.06 14.26 -2.08
N VAL A 84 4.32 13.00 -1.70
CA VAL A 84 3.30 12.12 -1.11
C VAL A 84 2.84 12.64 0.25
N LEU A 85 3.77 13.09 1.10
CA LEU A 85 3.45 13.67 2.41
C LEU A 85 2.67 14.98 2.26
N THR A 86 3.12 15.89 1.38
CA THR A 86 2.42 17.15 1.10
C THR A 86 1.00 16.91 0.63
N ALA A 87 0.79 16.01 -0.35
CA ALA A 87 -0.55 15.69 -0.84
C ALA A 87 -1.42 15.05 0.25
N THR A 88 -0.85 14.19 1.10
CA THR A 88 -1.59 13.58 2.22
C THR A 88 -2.03 14.63 3.23
N LEU A 89 -1.14 15.55 3.59
CA LEU A 89 -1.39 16.60 4.58
C LEU A 89 -2.35 17.70 4.08
N GLN A 90 -2.62 17.75 2.77
CA GLN A 90 -3.71 18.59 2.22
C GLN A 90 -5.10 18.03 2.56
N HIS A 91 -5.22 16.74 2.86
CA HIS A 91 -6.50 16.07 3.16
C HIS A 91 -6.68 15.68 4.63
N HIS A 92 -5.59 15.49 5.35
CA HIS A 92 -5.60 14.92 6.70
C HIS A 92 -4.63 15.65 7.62
N THR A 93 -4.95 15.67 8.91
CA THR A 93 -3.97 16.07 9.93
C THR A 93 -2.88 14.99 10.07
N PRO A 94 -1.69 15.32 10.57
CA PRO A 94 -0.63 14.34 10.82
C PRO A 94 -1.09 13.15 11.68
N GLU A 95 -1.94 13.40 12.68
CA GLU A 95 -2.46 12.38 13.59
C GLU A 95 -3.42 11.42 12.87
N ALA A 96 -4.30 11.96 12.02
CA ALA A 96 -5.25 11.15 11.26
C ALA A 96 -4.55 10.25 10.22
N ALA A 97 -3.45 10.73 9.64
CA ALA A 97 -2.66 10.03 8.62
C ALA A 97 -1.40 9.31 9.17
N ASP A 98 -1.22 9.23 10.49
CA ASP A 98 -0.01 8.68 11.14
C ASP A 98 0.41 7.33 10.56
N ALA A 99 -0.55 6.41 10.38
CA ALA A 99 -0.27 5.09 9.85
C ALA A 99 0.33 5.14 8.42
N PHE A 100 -0.16 6.03 7.57
CA PHE A 100 0.36 6.18 6.21
C PHE A 100 1.69 6.92 6.18
N ILE A 101 1.82 7.98 6.98
CA ILE A 101 3.07 8.75 7.12
C ILE A 101 4.22 7.84 7.57
N ARG A 102 3.96 6.96 8.56
CA ARG A 102 4.94 5.95 8.99
C ARG A 102 5.41 5.07 7.83
N GLU A 103 4.51 4.57 6.99
CA GLU A 103 4.88 3.72 5.86
C GLU A 103 5.78 4.44 4.85
N VAL A 104 5.53 5.74 4.61
CA VAL A 104 6.42 6.58 3.79
C VAL A 104 7.81 6.71 4.42
N PHE A 105 7.89 6.95 5.73
CA PHE A 105 9.18 7.01 6.45
C PHE A 105 9.91 5.66 6.49
N TRP A 106 9.20 4.56 6.73
CA TRP A 106 9.75 3.21 6.75
C TRP A 106 10.47 2.87 5.44
N ARG A 107 9.93 3.35 4.31
CA ARG A 107 10.58 3.21 3.01
C ARG A 107 11.94 3.91 2.94
N GLY A 108 12.01 5.17 3.39
CA GLY A 108 13.24 5.94 3.42
C GLY A 108 14.27 5.34 4.40
N TYR A 109 13.80 4.93 5.57
CA TYR A 109 14.59 4.27 6.60
C TYR A 109 15.28 3.01 6.06
N PHE A 110 14.54 2.07 5.47
CA PHE A 110 15.12 0.83 4.96
C PHE A 110 16.16 1.06 3.87
N LYS A 111 15.94 2.06 3.02
CA LYS A 111 16.93 2.46 2.01
C LYS A 111 18.22 2.93 2.67
N GLY A 112 18.14 3.83 3.65
CA GLY A 112 19.31 4.29 4.39
C GLY A 112 19.99 3.18 5.20
N TRP A 113 19.21 2.30 5.83
CA TRP A 113 19.73 1.16 6.56
C TRP A 113 20.51 0.20 5.65
N LEU A 114 19.99 -0.12 4.46
CA LEU A 114 20.69 -0.95 3.47
C LEU A 114 22.00 -0.31 2.98
N GLN A 115 22.05 1.03 2.86
CA GLN A 115 23.29 1.74 2.49
C GLN A 115 24.38 1.61 3.55
N HIS A 116 24.01 1.57 4.85
CA HIS A 116 24.95 1.39 5.95
C HIS A 116 25.31 -0.08 6.23
N ASN A 117 24.56 -1.03 5.66
CA ASN A 117 24.73 -2.46 5.90
C ASN A 117 25.04 -3.23 4.59
N PRO A 118 26.13 -2.92 3.87
CA PRO A 118 26.46 -3.56 2.59
C PRO A 118 26.68 -5.08 2.71
N GLU A 119 27.05 -5.54 3.91
CA GLU A 119 27.26 -6.94 4.24
C GLU A 119 26.02 -7.81 4.03
N VAL A 120 24.82 -7.27 4.26
CA VAL A 120 23.55 -7.99 4.07
C VAL A 120 23.41 -8.49 2.63
N TRP A 121 23.71 -7.62 1.66
CA TRP A 121 23.66 -7.97 0.25
C TRP A 121 24.74 -8.97 -0.14
N ARG A 122 25.96 -8.83 0.41
CA ARG A 122 27.06 -9.77 0.15
C ARG A 122 26.68 -11.18 0.62
N ARG A 123 26.22 -11.32 1.87
CA ARG A 123 25.82 -12.63 2.44
C ARG A 123 24.65 -13.24 1.68
N TYR A 124 23.68 -12.42 1.25
CA TYR A 124 22.58 -12.90 0.41
C TYR A 124 23.08 -13.51 -0.91
N LYS A 125 23.99 -12.83 -1.63
CA LYS A 125 24.58 -13.36 -2.87
C LYS A 125 25.37 -14.66 -2.64
N GLU A 126 26.11 -14.74 -1.54
CA GLU A 126 26.84 -15.97 -1.17
C GLU A 126 25.91 -17.12 -0.82
N ALA A 127 24.76 -16.84 -0.20
CA ALA A 127 23.75 -17.86 0.10
C ALA A 127 23.03 -18.36 -1.17
N LEU A 128 22.79 -17.48 -2.15
CA LEU A 128 22.19 -17.87 -3.44
C LEU A 128 23.12 -18.69 -4.33
N ALA A 129 24.44 -18.54 -4.18
CA ALA A 129 25.43 -19.26 -4.97
C ALA A 129 25.73 -20.68 -4.44
N ARG A 130 25.10 -21.08 -3.34
CA ARG A 130 25.16 -22.44 -2.77
C ARG A 130 23.96 -23.24 -3.24
#